data_AF-A0A6A7M8K8-F1
#
_entry.id   AF-A0A6A7M8K8-F1
#
_cell.length_a   1.000
_cell.length_b   1.000
_cell.length_c   1.000
_cell.angle_alpha   90.00
_cell.angle_beta   90.00
_cell.angle_gamma   90.00
#
_symmetry.space_group_name_H-M   'P 1'
#
loop_
_entity.id
_entity.type
_entity.pdbx_description
1 polymer ?
#
loop_
_entity_poly.entity_id
_entity_poly.type
_entity_poly.pdbx_seq_one_letter_code
_entity_poly.pdbx_strand_id
1 'polypeptide(L)' 'MSAADRRLLKMRQNPKADWHIDDMKSVARAKGIEWRQPGTSHVTFRRPDGAKLTVPARKPIKPVYVRMFVEFVERP' A
#
# COMPACT_ATOMS: atom_id res chain seq x y z
N MET A 1 11.15 9.01 13.34
CA MET A 1 10.25 8.67 12.21
C MET A 1 10.84 7.48 11.46
N SER A 2 10.13 6.36 11.32
CA SER A 2 10.69 5.17 10.67
C SER A 2 10.89 5.37 9.17
N ALA A 3 11.66 4.49 8.51
CA ALA A 3 11.77 4.51 7.05
C ALA A 3 10.41 4.27 6.36
N ALA A 4 9.53 3.48 6.97
CA ALA A 4 8.19 3.23 6.48
C ALA A 4 7.28 4.47 6.60
N ASP A 5 7.35 5.19 7.72
CA ASP A 5 6.59 6.44 7.91
C ASP A 5 7.02 7.50 6.91
N ARG A 6 8.33 7.61 6.64
CA ARG A 6 8.87 8.49 5.59
C ARG A 6 8.33 8.12 4.20
N ARG A 7 8.23 6.83 3.89
CA ARG A 7 7.70 6.36 2.60
C ARG A 7 6.19 6.62 2.49
N LEU A 8 5.42 6.35 3.55
CA LEU A 8 3.98 6.63 3.61
C LEU A 8 3.70 8.14 3.43
N LEU A 9 4.48 9.01 4.08
CA LEU A 9 4.38 10.45 3.90
C LEU A 9 4.64 10.87 2.45
N LYS A 10 5.66 10.29 1.80
CA LYS A 10 5.94 10.56 0.37
C LYS A 10 4.79 10.09 -0.54
N MET A 11 4.20 8.93 -0.27
CA MET A 11 3.02 8.44 -1.01
C MET A 11 1.84 9.40 -0.88
N ARG A 12 1.62 9.94 0.33
CA ARG A 12 0.58 10.93 0.60
C ARG A 12 0.82 12.25 -0.11
N GLN A 13 2.05 12.76 -0.09
CA GLN A 13 2.42 14.03 -0.70
C GLN A 13 2.44 13.98 -2.23
N ASN A 14 2.92 12.87 -2.81
CA ASN A 14 3.01 12.70 -4.25
C ASN A 14 2.49 11.32 -4.69
N PRO A 15 1.16 11.11 -4.73
CA PRO A 15 0.57 9.85 -5.18
C PRO A 15 0.74 9.61 -6.69
N LYS A 16 1.20 10.61 -7.46
CA LYS A 16 1.44 10.49 -8.91
C LYS A 16 2.87 10.02 -9.25
N ALA A 17 3.73 9.84 -8.26
CA ALA A 17 5.08 9.30 -8.48
C ALA A 17 5.03 7.83 -8.97
N ASP A 18 6.18 7.32 -9.40
CA ASP A 18 6.33 5.94 -9.87
C ASP A 18 6.34 4.94 -8.71
N TRP A 19 5.17 4.74 -8.11
CA TRP A 19 4.99 3.79 -7.02
C TRP A 19 4.84 2.37 -7.55
N HIS A 20 5.47 1.43 -6.84
CA HIS A 20 5.35 0.01 -7.11
C HIS A 20 4.67 -0.73 -5.97
N ILE A 21 4.18 -1.93 -6.27
CA ILE A 21 3.52 -2.75 -5.25
C ILE A 21 4.45 -3.12 -4.11
N ASP A 22 5.76 -3.24 -4.38
CA ASP A 22 6.76 -3.56 -3.37
C ASP A 22 7.02 -2.38 -2.40
N ASP A 23 6.80 -1.14 -2.83
CA ASP A 23 6.78 0.01 -1.92
C ASP A 23 5.63 -0.11 -0.92
N MET A 24 4.45 -0.50 -1.39
CA MET A 24 3.28 -0.73 -0.54
C MET A 24 3.49 -1.92 0.40
N LYS A 25 4.04 -3.05 -0.09
CA LYS A 25 4.40 -4.20 0.75
C LYS A 25 5.42 -3.83 1.84
N SER A 26 6.39 -2.97 1.51
CA SER A 26 7.38 -2.49 2.49
C SER A 26 6.75 -1.67 3.61
N VAL A 27 5.77 -0.80 3.28
CA VAL A 27 5.00 -0.06 4.28
C VAL A 27 4.09 -1.00 5.08
N ALA A 28 3.39 -1.92 4.41
CA ALA A 28 2.49 -2.88 5.03
C ALA A 28 3.21 -3.75 6.07
N ARG A 29 4.40 -4.27 5.72
CA ARG A 29 5.24 -5.07 6.64
C ARG A 29 5.58 -4.32 7.92
N ALA A 30 5.94 -3.04 7.80
CA ALA A 30 6.30 -2.22 8.96
C ALA A 30 5.08 -1.84 9.82
N LYS A 31 3.87 -1.93 9.27
CA LYS A 31 2.61 -1.60 9.95
C LYS A 31 1.82 -2.83 10.41
N GLY A 32 2.39 -4.04 10.28
CA GLY A 32 1.70 -5.29 10.65
C GLY A 32 0.51 -5.62 9.76
N ILE A 33 0.50 -5.13 8.52
CA ILE A 33 -0.54 -5.40 7.53
C ILE A 33 -0.10 -6.57 6.67
N GLU A 34 -0.91 -7.61 6.62
CA GLU A 34 -0.67 -8.79 5.80
C GLU A 34 -1.09 -8.53 4.35
N TRP A 35 -0.60 -9.35 3.42
CA TRP A 35 -1.07 -9.31 2.04
C TRP A 35 -1.06 -10.69 1.38
N ARG A 36 -1.89 -10.85 0.36
CA ARG A 36 -1.97 -12.06 -0.46
C ARG A 36 -1.90 -11.72 -1.94
N GLN A 37 -1.18 -12.54 -2.71
CA GLN A 37 -1.06 -12.44 -4.17
C GLN A 37 -0.95 -13.85 -4.78
N PRO A 38 -2.07 -14.54 -5.06
CA PRO A 38 -2.06 -15.92 -5.53
C PRO A 38 -1.82 -15.99 -7.05
N GLY A 39 -0.61 -15.68 -7.50
CA GLY A 39 -0.26 -15.74 -8.94
C GLY A 39 -1.03 -14.76 -9.83
N THR A 40 -1.72 -13.78 -9.25
CA THR A 40 -2.53 -12.79 -9.97
C THR A 40 -1.82 -11.44 -10.06
N SER A 41 -2.33 -10.59 -10.95
CA SER A 41 -1.91 -9.19 -11.09
C SER A 41 -2.39 -8.28 -9.97
N HIS A 42 -3.10 -8.80 -8.96
CA HIS A 42 -3.68 -8.01 -7.87
C HIS A 42 -3.12 -8.48 -6.53
N VAL A 43 -2.82 -7.52 -5.65
CA VAL A 43 -2.42 -7.77 -4.26
C VAL A 43 -3.53 -7.31 -3.36
N THR A 44 -3.99 -8.18 -2.48
CA THR A 44 -4.96 -7.82 -1.44
C THR A 44 -4.23 -7.66 -0.12
N PHE A 45 -4.22 -6.43 0.42
CA PHE A 45 -3.78 -6.11 1.77
C PHE A 45 -4.90 -6.38 2.75
N ARG A 46 -4.55 -6.90 3.93
CA ARG A 46 -5.47 -7.21 5.02
C ARG A 46 -4.94 -6.66 6.33
N ARG A 47 -5.77 -5.88 7.00
CA ARG A 47 -5.50 -5.36 8.34
C ARG A 47 -5.99 -6.33 9.42
N PRO A 48 -5.48 -6.21 10.65
CA PRO A 48 -5.88 -7.07 11.78
C PRO A 48 -7.37 -6.95 12.14
N ASP A 49 -7.98 -5.80 11.88
CA ASP A 49 -9.43 -5.52 12.05
C ASP A 49 -10.31 -6.23 11.00
N GLY A 50 -9.71 -6.90 10.01
CA GLY A 50 -10.41 -7.57 8.92
C GLY A 50 -10.63 -6.71 7.68
N ALA A 51 -10.29 -5.42 7.70
CA ALA A 51 -10.38 -4.54 6.54
C ALA A 51 -9.46 -5.03 5.41
N LYS A 52 -9.90 -4.88 4.16
CA LYS A 52 -9.17 -5.35 2.98
C LYS A 52 -9.08 -4.26 1.93
N LEU A 53 -7.92 -4.18 1.28
CA LEU A 53 -7.70 -3.32 0.13
C LEU A 53 -7.02 -4.11 -0.99
N THR A 54 -7.65 -4.17 -2.16
CA THR A 54 -7.05 -4.81 -3.34
C THR A 54 -6.48 -3.77 -4.27
N VAL A 55 -5.20 -3.93 -4.62
CA VAL A 55 -4.44 -3.03 -5.49
C VAL A 55 -3.90 -3.81 -6.70
N PRO A 56 -4.12 -3.32 -7.94
CA PRO A 56 -3.46 -3.86 -9.12
C PRO A 56 -1.94 -3.62 -9.06
N ALA A 57 -1.15 -4.68 -9.19
CA ALA A 57 0.31 -4.67 -9.09
C ALA A 57 1.02 -4.31 -10.42
N ARG A 58 0.28 -4.16 -11.52
CA ARG A 58 0.86 -3.78 -12.81
C ARG A 58 1.31 -2.32 -12.78
N LYS A 59 2.57 -2.09 -13.12
CA LYS A 59 3.25 -0.80 -12.98
C LYS A 59 2.89 0.20 -14.11
N PRO A 60 2.95 1.51 -13.83
CA PRO A 60 2.98 2.14 -12.50
C PRO A 60 1.60 2.05 -11.80
N ILE A 61 1.57 2.01 -10.46
CA ILE A 61 0.29 1.95 -9.73
C ILE A 61 -0.47 3.26 -9.90
N LYS A 62 -1.74 3.19 -10.29
CA LYS A 62 -2.54 4.40 -10.49
C LYS A 62 -2.66 5.20 -9.18
N PRO A 63 -2.61 6.55 -9.24
CA PRO A 63 -2.62 7.40 -8.05
C PRO A 63 -3.81 7.18 -7.11
N VAL A 64 -4.97 6.77 -7.66
CA VAL A 64 -6.16 6.43 -6.86
C VAL A 64 -5.88 5.29 -5.88
N TYR A 65 -5.17 4.23 -6.30
CA TYR A 65 -4.83 3.12 -5.42
C TYR A 65 -3.76 3.49 -4.40
N VAL A 66 -2.85 4.41 -4.74
CA VAL A 66 -1.88 4.95 -3.78
C VAL A 66 -2.60 5.72 -2.67
N ARG A 67 -3.58 6.56 -3.01
CA ARG A 67 -4.41 7.28 -2.02
C ARG A 67 -5.22 6.34 -1.15
N MET A 68 -5.88 5.34 -1.76
CA MET A 68 -6.62 4.32 -1.02
C MET A 68 -5.71 3.54 -0.07
N PHE A 69 -4.49 3.21 -0.50
CA PHE A 69 -3.51 2.53 0.35
C PHE A 69 -3.05 3.41 1.52
N VAL A 70 -2.78 4.69 1.29
CA VAL A 70 -2.43 5.63 2.36
C VAL A 70 -3.55 5.71 3.39
N GLU A 71 -4.80 5.92 2.93
CA GLU A 71 -5.97 5.99 3.81
C GLU A 71 -6.19 4.69 4.58
N PHE A 72 -6.03 3.55 3.91
CA PHE A 72 -6.11 2.22 4.51
C PHE A 72 -5.07 2.00 5.61
N VAL A 73 -3.85 2.51 5.45
CA VAL A 73 -2.79 2.41 6.46
C VAL A 73 -3.00 3.38 7.62
N GLU A 74 -3.52 4.58 7.37
CA GLU A 74 -3.69 5.64 8.37
C GLU A 74 -4.95 5.46 9.22
N ARG A 75 -6.04 4.89 8.69
CA ARG A 75 -7.28 4.69 9.43
C ARG A 75 -7.31 3.32 10.11
N PRO A 76 -7.51 3.25 11.44
CA PRO A 76 -7.66 2.00 12.17
C PRO A 76 -9.01 1.32 11.92
#